data_AF-A0A9P5Y827-F1
#
_entry.id   AF-A0A9P5Y827-F1
#
_cell.length_a   1.000
_cell.length_b   1.000
_cell.length_c   1.000
_cell.angle_alpha   90.00
_cell.angle_beta   90.00
_cell.angle_gamma   90.00
#
_symmetry.space_group_name_H-M   'P 1'
#
loop_
_entity.id
_entity.type
_entity.pdbx_description
1 polymer ?
#
loop_
_entity_poly.entity_id
_entity_poly.type
_entity_poly.pdbx_seq_one_letter_code
_entity_poly.pdbx_strand_id
1 'polypeptide(L)'
;MPHSTEDLGFPQEIWLYIFRLATSTTRGWHSPITKYTPFEPVRRTTVEKKKRSFETKRAIVLVCKAWRFLAMELMYEEIRIRHSTRGLLEGLEKSGQELGVDGYARWVRRIVIDPVILDFDVLNPVDIPPILARCSSAEMLIRPITAFTNNPPLHRSQSADFPILLTLQRIDWWLASAEPNGPGRGNPWSSDFLSQVIQNSPNLRYLTISGNRVSQFFRSPDANEHPPHVLSLPSLRTLRVDFDSRDPLFAGTVFECPNLDCFIIGAPISVCQPLLYTCGAQLKVVEISRRRYSLFELEDTRMMVKPVLDYCPNLEELYLYIDTPLLPTPVHLDIAHPKLKYVGLRAAGATIFWGFVDLYPELFRGSSFPALKCVGIDPTEWATLNTPLIGRLPGLEEDLHQWGCTLKFTTSSGFLWTSQLYPKGLRLARQEEFVTG
;
A
#
# COMPACT_ATOMS: atom_id res chain seq x y z
N MET A 1 32.33 -4.02 27.24
CA MET A 1 33.68 -3.74 26.74
C MET A 1 33.66 -3.76 25.22
N PRO A 2 34.10 -2.71 24.54
CA PRO A 2 34.18 -2.70 23.09
C PRO A 2 35.37 -3.56 22.68
N HIS A 3 35.11 -4.72 22.06
CA HIS A 3 36.14 -5.37 21.28
C HIS A 3 36.45 -4.43 20.11
N SER A 4 37.73 -4.07 19.94
CA SER A 4 38.20 -3.22 18.85
C SER A 4 37.68 -3.78 17.52
N THR A 5 36.96 -2.95 16.78
CA THR A 5 36.39 -3.29 15.46
C THR A 5 37.47 -3.42 14.37
N GLU A 6 38.74 -3.25 14.73
CA GLU A 6 39.90 -3.25 13.82
C GLU A 6 40.13 -4.61 13.13
N ASP A 7 39.63 -5.71 13.69
CA ASP A 7 39.85 -7.07 13.14
C ASP A 7 38.95 -7.43 11.95
N LEU A 8 38.04 -6.56 11.53
CA LEU A 8 37.05 -6.86 10.47
C LEU A 8 37.53 -6.64 9.03
N GLY A 9 38.74 -6.08 8.85
CA GLY A 9 39.33 -5.80 7.53
C GLY A 9 38.65 -4.70 6.70
N PHE A 10 37.47 -4.21 7.14
CA PHE A 10 36.74 -3.09 6.55
C PHE A 10 36.07 -2.24 7.65
N PRO A 11 35.83 -0.93 7.40
CA PRO A 11 35.04 -0.08 8.28
C PRO A 11 33.63 -0.63 8.50
N GLN A 12 33.07 -0.39 9.69
CA GLN A 12 31.75 -0.89 10.09
C GLN A 12 30.62 -0.42 9.15
N GLU A 13 30.75 0.77 8.56
CA GLU A 13 29.77 1.36 7.66
C GLU A 13 29.66 0.54 6.36
N ILE A 14 30.79 0.00 5.90
CA ILE A 14 30.84 -0.88 4.72
C ILE A 14 30.15 -2.21 5.04
N TRP A 15 30.40 -2.79 6.21
CA TRP A 15 29.71 -4.01 6.65
C TRP A 15 28.21 -3.81 6.79
N LEU A 16 27.77 -2.70 7.40
CA LEU A 16 26.34 -2.38 7.50
C LEU A 16 25.71 -2.22 6.12
N TYR A 17 26.41 -1.59 5.17
CA TYR A 17 25.94 -1.49 3.79
C TYR A 17 25.82 -2.86 3.12
N ILE A 18 26.83 -3.73 3.26
CA ILE A 18 26.80 -5.11 2.75
C ILE A 18 25.65 -5.90 3.37
N PHE A 19 25.49 -5.85 4.69
CA PHE A 19 24.40 -6.55 5.39
C PHE A 19 23.04 -6.03 4.94
N ARG A 20 22.90 -4.71 4.74
CA ARG A 20 21.68 -4.13 4.19
C ARG A 20 21.42 -4.64 2.78
N LEU A 21 22.40 -4.69 1.89
CA LEU A 21 22.23 -5.25 0.55
C LEU A 21 21.84 -6.73 0.59
N ALA A 22 22.49 -7.53 1.43
CA ALA A 22 22.22 -8.96 1.56
C ALA A 22 20.84 -9.25 2.15
N THR A 23 20.32 -8.37 3.01
CA THR A 23 19.08 -8.60 3.75
C THR A 23 17.90 -7.79 3.23
N SER A 24 18.13 -6.81 2.34
CA SER A 24 17.10 -5.95 1.78
C SER A 24 16.08 -6.77 1.02
N THR A 25 14.83 -6.72 1.49
CA THR A 25 13.71 -7.05 0.61
C THR A 25 13.61 -5.90 -0.39
N THR A 26 13.76 -6.22 -1.68
CA THR A 26 13.91 -5.38 -2.90
C THR A 26 13.33 -3.95 -2.98
N ARG A 27 12.48 -3.49 -2.05
CA ARG A 27 11.94 -2.13 -1.98
C ARG A 27 11.64 -1.78 -0.52
N GLY A 28 12.32 -0.78 0.06
CA GLY A 28 11.77 -0.17 1.28
C GLY A 28 12.72 0.39 2.33
N TRP A 29 14.03 0.43 2.10
CA TRP A 29 14.93 1.12 3.04
C TRP A 29 15.14 2.59 2.70
N HIS A 30 15.31 2.93 1.43
CA HIS A 30 15.53 4.32 1.00
C HIS A 30 14.27 5.10 0.61
N SER A 31 13.14 4.42 0.41
CA SER A 31 11.89 5.14 0.13
C SER A 31 11.31 5.64 1.44
N PRO A 32 10.96 6.94 1.55
CA PRO A 32 10.23 7.43 2.70
C PRO A 32 8.99 6.56 2.90
N ILE A 33 8.77 6.12 4.14
CA ILE A 33 7.71 5.18 4.51
C ILE A 33 6.33 5.67 4.02
N THR A 34 6.14 6.98 4.02
CA THR A 34 4.90 7.67 3.68
C THR A 34 4.84 8.16 2.23
N LYS A 35 5.87 7.93 1.41
CA LYS A 35 5.88 8.43 0.04
C LYS A 35 4.95 7.57 -0.81
N TYR A 36 3.91 8.20 -1.35
CA TYR A 36 3.07 7.61 -2.40
C TYR A 36 3.92 7.26 -3.63
N THR A 37 3.71 6.05 -4.15
CA THR A 37 4.29 5.59 -5.42
C THR A 37 3.15 5.06 -6.29
N PRO A 38 2.94 5.62 -7.50
CA PRO A 38 1.86 5.18 -8.37
C PRO A 38 1.94 3.70 -8.70
N PHE A 39 0.78 3.04 -8.70
CA PHE A 39 0.63 1.63 -8.97
C PHE A 39 1.52 0.74 -8.08
N GLU A 40 1.88 1.21 -6.87
CA GLU A 40 2.51 0.36 -5.86
C GLU A 40 1.53 -0.78 -5.59
N PRO A 41 1.88 -2.05 -5.90
CA PRO A 41 0.98 -3.15 -5.59
C PRO A 41 0.78 -3.18 -4.07
N VAL A 42 -0.45 -3.49 -3.60
CA VAL A 42 -0.60 -3.81 -2.17
C VAL A 42 0.41 -4.89 -1.85
N ARG A 43 1.26 -4.63 -0.85
CA ARG A 43 2.51 -5.36 -0.61
C ARG A 43 2.28 -6.85 -0.38
N ARG A 44 2.16 -7.60 -1.48
CA ARG A 44 2.29 -9.06 -1.54
C ARG A 44 3.77 -9.37 -1.54
N THR A 45 4.39 -9.15 -0.39
CA THR A 45 5.69 -9.74 -0.15
C THR A 45 5.47 -11.24 -0.09
N THR A 46 5.91 -11.93 -1.13
CA THR A 46 5.96 -13.39 -1.18
C THR A 46 6.59 -13.88 0.12
N VAL A 47 5.91 -14.78 0.83
CA VAL A 47 6.35 -15.32 2.13
C VAL A 47 7.79 -15.82 2.03
N GLU A 48 8.17 -16.35 0.86
CA GLU A 48 9.50 -16.83 0.50
C GLU A 48 10.57 -15.73 0.57
N LYS A 49 10.37 -14.56 -0.06
CA LYS A 49 11.34 -13.44 0.00
C LYS A 49 11.56 -12.96 1.43
N LYS A 50 10.48 -12.89 2.20
CA LYS A 50 10.49 -12.49 3.61
C LYS A 50 11.22 -13.52 4.48
N LYS A 51 11.00 -14.82 4.22
CA LYS A 51 11.68 -15.92 4.89
C LYS A 51 13.19 -15.89 4.59
N ARG A 52 13.56 -15.77 3.30
CA ARG A 52 14.96 -15.69 2.86
C ARG A 52 15.71 -14.49 3.47
N SER A 53 15.07 -13.31 3.52
CA SER A 53 15.65 -12.13 4.17
C SER A 53 15.90 -12.39 5.65
N PHE A 54 14.93 -12.96 6.38
CA PHE A 54 15.10 -13.29 7.80
C PHE A 54 16.18 -14.35 8.05
N GLU A 55 16.23 -15.42 7.24
CA GLU A 55 17.27 -16.44 7.30
C GLU A 55 18.66 -15.86 7.07
N THR A 56 18.78 -14.93 6.11
CA THR A 56 20.04 -14.23 5.83
C THR A 56 20.46 -13.36 7.01
N LYS A 57 19.54 -12.59 7.61
CA LYS A 57 19.84 -11.78 8.80
C LYS A 57 20.30 -12.66 9.96
N ARG A 58 19.61 -13.79 10.20
CA ARG A 58 19.99 -14.75 11.24
C ARG A 58 21.38 -15.35 10.99
N ALA A 59 21.68 -15.71 9.75
CA ALA A 59 23.00 -16.25 9.39
C ALA A 59 24.11 -15.23 9.69
N ILE A 60 23.93 -13.96 9.29
CA ILE A 60 24.88 -12.87 9.57
C ILE A 60 25.15 -12.72 11.07
N VAL A 61 24.10 -12.74 11.89
CA VAL A 61 24.19 -12.58 13.35
C VAL A 61 24.95 -13.73 14.03
N LEU A 62 25.04 -14.90 13.38
CA LEU A 62 25.70 -16.08 13.92
C LEU A 62 27.17 -16.22 13.50
N VAL A 63 27.68 -15.36 12.62
CA VAL A 63 29.06 -15.46 12.10
C VAL A 63 30.10 -15.20 13.19
N CYS A 64 30.07 -14.01 13.81
CA CYS A 64 30.99 -13.65 14.88
C CYS A 64 30.37 -12.58 15.80
N LYS A 65 31.02 -12.27 16.92
CA LYS A 65 30.51 -11.28 17.90
C LYS A 65 30.36 -9.88 17.31
N ALA A 66 31.29 -9.46 16.45
CA ALA A 66 31.25 -8.14 15.82
C ALA A 66 30.12 -8.05 14.79
N TRP A 67 29.94 -9.08 13.95
CA TRP A 67 28.82 -9.15 13.00
C TRP A 67 27.48 -9.21 13.70
N ARG A 68 27.39 -9.98 14.80
CA ARG A 68 26.23 -9.97 15.68
C ARG A 68 25.92 -8.55 16.11
N PHE A 69 26.86 -7.85 16.74
CA PHE A 69 26.65 -6.49 17.22
C PHE A 69 26.13 -5.54 16.11
N LEU A 70 26.75 -5.56 14.94
CA LEU A 70 26.35 -4.72 13.80
C LEU A 70 24.97 -5.11 13.22
N ALA A 71 24.67 -6.40 13.11
CA ALA A 71 23.45 -6.89 12.46
C ALA A 71 22.24 -6.98 13.40
N MET A 72 22.42 -6.80 14.72
CA MET A 72 21.30 -6.81 15.66
C MET A 72 20.27 -5.72 15.35
N GLU A 73 20.69 -4.53 14.93
CA GLU A 73 19.75 -3.48 14.47
C GLU A 73 18.90 -3.99 13.30
N LEU A 74 19.53 -4.63 12.31
CA LEU A 74 18.85 -5.17 11.13
C LEU A 74 17.86 -6.29 11.48
N MET A 75 18.16 -7.09 12.51
CA MET A 75 17.26 -8.13 13.01
C MET A 75 15.99 -7.57 13.60
N TYR A 76 16.09 -6.49 14.38
CA TYR A 76 14.96 -5.90 15.10
C TYR A 76 14.25 -4.79 14.33
N GLU A 77 14.80 -4.32 13.20
CA GLU A 77 14.14 -3.32 12.33
C GLU A 77 12.70 -3.71 11.95
N GLU A 78 12.47 -5.00 11.68
CA GLU A 78 11.14 -5.58 11.46
C GLU A 78 10.90 -6.70 12.46
N ILE A 79 9.94 -6.51 13.38
CA ILE A 79 9.44 -7.59 14.22
C ILE A 79 8.16 -8.18 13.65
N ARG A 80 7.99 -9.49 13.85
CA ARG A 80 6.76 -10.18 13.51
C ARG A 80 6.10 -10.69 14.77
N ILE A 81 4.91 -10.20 15.02
CA ILE A 81 4.04 -10.73 16.05
C ILE A 81 3.40 -11.97 15.43
N ARG A 82 3.67 -13.14 16.00
CA ARG A 82 3.16 -14.47 15.58
C ARG A 82 2.70 -15.24 16.83
N HIS A 83 2.65 -16.56 16.78
CA HIS A 83 2.64 -17.40 17.98
C HIS A 83 3.82 -17.06 18.91
N SER A 84 3.66 -17.27 20.21
CA SER A 84 4.66 -16.93 21.24
C SER A 84 4.96 -15.43 21.39
N THR A 85 3.92 -14.59 21.32
CA THR A 85 4.01 -13.14 21.61
C THR A 85 4.63 -12.84 22.97
N ARG A 86 4.38 -13.69 23.96
CA ARG A 86 5.02 -13.60 25.28
C ARG A 86 6.54 -13.69 25.21
N GLY A 87 7.11 -14.62 24.45
CA GLY A 87 8.56 -14.74 24.29
C GLY A 87 9.18 -13.53 23.59
N LEU A 88 8.46 -12.95 22.62
CA LEU A 88 8.85 -11.68 22.00
C LEU A 88 8.85 -10.54 23.02
N LEU A 89 7.76 -10.40 23.78
CA LEU A 89 7.63 -9.36 24.81
C LEU A 89 8.73 -9.50 25.88
N GLU A 90 8.89 -10.69 26.46
CA GLU A 90 9.94 -10.99 27.44
C GLU A 90 11.35 -10.69 26.88
N GLY A 91 11.60 -11.00 25.61
CA GLY A 91 12.84 -10.68 24.93
C GLY A 91 13.09 -9.17 24.79
N LEU A 92 12.05 -8.40 24.46
CA LEU A 92 12.13 -6.94 24.38
C LEU A 92 12.35 -6.34 25.78
N GLU A 93 11.62 -6.80 26.79
CA GLU A 93 11.74 -6.32 28.18
C GLU A 93 13.10 -6.63 28.79
N LYS A 94 13.58 -7.86 28.64
CA LYS A 94 14.91 -8.26 29.09
C LYS A 94 15.99 -7.41 28.44
N SER A 95 15.88 -7.16 27.13
CA SER A 95 16.83 -6.27 26.45
C SER A 95 16.76 -4.83 26.97
N GLY A 96 15.59 -4.38 27.43
CA GLY A 96 15.41 -3.09 28.07
C GLY A 96 16.14 -2.98 29.41
N GLN A 97 16.18 -4.07 30.17
CA GLN A 97 16.94 -4.14 31.43
C GLN A 97 18.44 -4.12 31.17
N GLU A 98 18.92 -4.75 30.10
CA GLU A 98 20.35 -4.88 29.78
C GLU A 98 20.93 -3.65 29.05
N LEU A 99 20.15 -3.00 28.17
CA LEU A 99 20.63 -1.99 27.21
C LEU A 99 19.97 -0.61 27.36
N GLY A 100 19.20 -0.39 28.44
CA GLY A 100 18.43 0.83 28.70
C GLY A 100 16.94 0.69 28.31
N VAL A 101 16.07 1.59 28.77
CA VAL A 101 14.59 1.45 28.76
C VAL A 101 13.99 0.82 27.50
N ASP A 102 14.43 1.24 26.32
CA ASP A 102 13.90 0.75 25.03
C ASP A 102 14.59 -0.51 24.49
N GLY A 103 15.71 -0.94 25.06
CA GLY A 103 16.41 -2.17 24.69
C GLY A 103 16.64 -2.32 23.20
N TYR A 104 16.24 -3.46 22.64
CA TYR A 104 16.16 -3.71 21.19
C TYR A 104 14.93 -3.07 20.52
N ALA A 105 13.91 -2.69 21.29
CA ALA A 105 12.68 -2.09 20.77
C ALA A 105 12.92 -0.72 20.12
N ARG A 106 13.97 0.01 20.50
CA ARG A 106 14.42 1.26 19.84
C ARG A 106 14.76 1.09 18.36
N TRP A 107 15.09 -0.13 17.93
CA TRP A 107 15.41 -0.42 16.53
C TRP A 107 14.19 -0.83 15.72
N VAL A 108 13.06 -1.11 16.37
CA VAL A 108 11.83 -1.54 15.70
C VAL A 108 11.25 -0.38 14.91
N ARG A 109 11.27 -0.48 13.59
CA ARG A 109 10.66 0.47 12.65
C ARG A 109 9.38 -0.08 12.04
N ARG A 110 9.30 -1.40 11.87
CA ARG A 110 8.17 -2.09 11.24
C ARG A 110 7.65 -3.19 12.15
N ILE A 111 6.35 -3.18 12.39
CA ILE A 111 5.65 -4.23 13.13
C ILE A 111 4.73 -4.94 12.15
N VAL A 112 4.93 -6.24 11.99
CA VAL A 112 4.05 -7.09 11.18
C VAL A 112 3.24 -7.96 12.12
N ILE A 113 1.92 -7.76 12.15
CA ILE A 113 1.00 -8.66 12.83
C ILE A 113 0.69 -9.78 11.86
N ASP A 114 1.18 -10.98 12.15
CA ASP A 114 0.93 -12.13 11.30
C ASP A 114 -0.57 -12.41 11.29
N PRO A 115 -1.15 -12.62 10.10
CA PRO A 115 -2.59 -12.75 9.99
C PRO A 115 -3.12 -14.04 10.62
N VAL A 116 -2.25 -15.03 10.88
CA VAL A 116 -2.58 -16.26 11.61
C VAL A 116 -2.80 -16.00 13.10
N ILE A 117 -2.39 -14.85 13.64
CA ILE A 117 -2.75 -14.48 15.00
C ILE A 117 -4.27 -14.36 15.10
N LEU A 118 -4.81 -15.22 15.94
CA LEU A 118 -6.17 -15.13 16.43
C LEU A 118 -6.06 -14.52 17.82
N ASP A 119 -6.79 -13.44 18.10
CA ASP A 119 -6.83 -12.90 19.46
C ASP A 119 -7.55 -13.84 20.43
N PHE A 120 -8.28 -14.83 19.91
CA PHE A 120 -8.91 -15.88 20.68
C PHE A 120 -8.17 -17.22 20.52
N ASP A 121 -6.84 -17.22 20.60
CA ASP A 121 -6.16 -18.44 21.03
C ASP A 121 -6.36 -18.56 22.55
N VAL A 122 -7.38 -19.32 22.96
CA VAL A 122 -7.72 -19.57 24.37
C VAL A 122 -6.51 -20.07 25.15
N LEU A 123 -5.58 -20.76 24.47
CA LEU A 123 -4.39 -21.33 25.09
C LEU A 123 -3.24 -20.33 25.18
N ASN A 124 -3.28 -19.24 24.42
CA ASN A 124 -2.22 -18.25 24.37
C ASN A 124 -2.76 -16.88 23.92
N PRO A 125 -3.51 -16.16 24.77
CA PRO A 125 -4.08 -14.86 24.42
C PRO A 125 -2.96 -13.90 24.03
N VAL A 126 -3.07 -13.36 22.82
CA VAL A 126 -2.04 -12.50 22.25
C VAL A 126 -2.30 -11.06 22.68
N ASP A 127 -1.56 -10.59 23.69
CA ASP A 127 -1.64 -9.19 24.09
C ASP A 127 -0.69 -8.35 23.22
N ILE A 128 -1.24 -7.79 22.13
CA ILE A 128 -0.51 -6.94 21.17
C ILE A 128 -0.16 -5.56 21.78
N PRO A 129 -1.06 -4.86 22.48
CA PRO A 129 -0.78 -3.52 23.03
C PRO A 129 0.51 -3.41 23.87
N PRO A 130 0.86 -4.34 24.78
CA PRO A 130 2.15 -4.27 25.49
C PRO A 130 3.36 -4.32 24.56
N ILE A 131 3.31 -5.12 23.49
CA ILE A 131 4.39 -5.16 22.49
C ILE A 131 4.48 -3.82 21.77
N LEU A 132 3.34 -3.24 21.38
CA LEU A 132 3.30 -1.91 20.75
C LEU A 132 3.84 -0.82 21.69
N ALA A 133 3.50 -0.88 22.98
CA ALA A 133 3.95 0.07 24.00
C ALA A 133 5.48 0.06 24.17
N ARG A 134 6.14 -1.09 23.95
CA ARG A 134 7.61 -1.19 23.95
C ARG A 134 8.23 -0.63 22.67
N CYS A 135 7.53 -0.66 21.55
CA CYS A 135 8.06 -0.29 20.24
C CYS A 135 7.85 1.20 19.93
N SER A 136 8.38 2.08 20.78
CA SER A 136 8.22 3.55 20.68
C SER A 136 8.75 4.17 19.38
N SER A 137 9.62 3.46 18.65
CA SER A 137 10.20 3.90 17.36
C SER A 137 9.51 3.33 16.12
N ALA A 138 8.40 2.59 16.29
CA ALA A 138 7.70 1.95 15.19
C ALA A 138 7.03 2.98 14.26
N GLU A 139 7.46 3.01 13.01
CA GLU A 139 6.95 3.94 11.98
C GLU A 139 5.86 3.31 11.12
N MET A 140 5.79 1.98 11.10
CA MET A 140 4.91 1.23 10.21
C MET A 140 4.29 0.01 10.90
N LEU A 141 2.96 -0.13 10.79
CA LEU A 141 2.21 -1.29 11.24
C LEU A 141 1.58 -1.98 10.04
N ILE A 142 1.83 -3.28 9.88
CA ILE A 142 1.35 -4.07 8.74
C ILE A 142 0.57 -5.28 9.26
N ARG A 143 -0.64 -5.47 8.72
CA ARG A 143 -1.35 -6.75 8.74
C ARG A 143 -1.50 -7.24 7.30
N PRO A 144 -0.70 -8.23 6.85
CA PRO A 144 -0.64 -8.63 5.45
C PRO A 144 -1.84 -9.49 5.04
N ILE A 145 -2.03 -9.60 3.73
CA ILE A 145 -3.04 -10.46 3.09
C ILE A 145 -2.75 -11.94 3.40
N THR A 146 -3.80 -12.72 3.73
CA THR A 146 -3.77 -14.18 3.63
C THR A 146 -4.55 -14.65 2.43
N ALA A 147 -3.97 -15.57 1.67
CA ALA A 147 -4.63 -16.17 0.51
C ALA A 147 -5.58 -17.31 0.90
N PHE A 148 -5.55 -17.82 2.14
CA PHE A 148 -6.04 -19.17 2.43
C PHE A 148 -6.89 -19.35 3.69
N THR A 149 -7.31 -18.28 4.36
CA THR A 149 -7.83 -18.48 5.71
C THR A 149 -9.02 -17.60 6.03
N ASN A 150 -10.11 -18.28 6.45
CA ASN A 150 -11.19 -17.74 7.27
C ASN A 150 -10.65 -17.38 8.67
N ASN A 151 -9.63 -16.51 8.73
CA ASN A 151 -9.06 -16.12 10.01
C ASN A 151 -10.10 -15.30 10.76
N PRO A 152 -10.40 -15.65 12.01
CA PRO A 152 -11.25 -14.80 12.82
C PRO A 152 -10.67 -13.39 12.95
N PRO A 153 -11.55 -12.40 13.19
CA PRO A 153 -11.15 -11.04 13.52
C PRO A 153 -10.18 -10.99 14.70
N LEU A 154 -9.32 -9.95 14.73
CA LEU A 154 -8.62 -9.58 15.97
C LEU A 154 -9.69 -9.06 16.94
N HIS A 155 -9.76 -9.58 18.16
CA HIS A 155 -10.66 -9.10 19.19
C HIS A 155 -10.08 -7.87 19.90
N ARG A 156 -10.98 -7.07 20.45
CA ARG A 156 -10.62 -5.96 21.32
C ARG A 156 -9.73 -6.44 22.47
N SER A 157 -8.55 -5.82 22.63
CA SER A 157 -7.83 -5.95 23.89
C SER A 157 -8.72 -5.40 25.00
N GLN A 158 -8.92 -6.19 26.05
CA GLN A 158 -9.67 -5.75 27.22
C GLN A 158 -8.88 -4.71 28.04
N SER A 159 -7.64 -4.40 27.66
CA SER A 159 -6.85 -3.34 28.30
C SER A 159 -7.56 -2.00 28.13
N ALA A 160 -7.80 -1.33 29.26
CA ALA A 160 -8.30 0.05 29.26
C ALA A 160 -7.28 1.03 28.67
N ASP A 161 -5.99 0.67 28.67
CA ASP A 161 -4.89 1.53 28.28
C ASP A 161 -4.27 1.04 26.97
N PHE A 162 -4.57 1.73 25.86
CA PHE A 162 -3.90 1.54 24.58
C PHE A 162 -2.74 2.55 24.45
N PRO A 163 -1.54 2.14 24.01
CA PRO A 163 -0.38 3.04 23.96
C PRO A 163 -0.53 4.09 22.86
N ILE A 164 -0.04 5.31 23.11
CA ILE A 164 0.07 6.37 22.09
C ILE A 164 1.25 6.06 21.18
N LEU A 165 0.99 5.91 19.89
CA LEU A 165 1.96 5.54 18.86
C LEU A 165 2.46 6.78 18.11
N LEU A 166 3.22 7.63 18.81
CA LEU A 166 3.66 8.93 18.31
C LEU A 166 4.52 8.86 17.04
N THR A 167 5.29 7.80 16.83
CA THR A 167 6.17 7.64 15.67
C THR A 167 5.49 6.92 14.51
N LEU A 168 4.29 6.35 14.71
CA LEU A 168 3.59 5.58 13.68
C LEU A 168 3.05 6.51 12.59
N GLN A 169 3.56 6.32 11.37
CA GLN A 169 3.23 7.15 10.22
C GLN A 169 2.49 6.40 9.13
N ARG A 170 2.59 5.06 9.09
CA ARG A 170 1.93 4.24 8.07
C ARG A 170 1.28 3.00 8.66
N ILE A 171 0.04 2.75 8.25
CA ILE A 171 -0.68 1.51 8.55
C ILE A 171 -1.05 0.86 7.22
N ASP A 172 -0.68 -0.40 7.03
CA ASP A 172 -1.16 -1.23 5.93
C ASP A 172 -1.96 -2.40 6.51
N TRP A 173 -3.28 -2.38 6.38
CA TRP A 173 -4.15 -3.31 7.09
C TRP A 173 -5.07 -4.12 6.18
N TRP A 174 -4.92 -5.44 6.21
CA TRP A 174 -5.84 -6.37 5.57
C TRP A 174 -6.91 -6.87 6.55
N LEU A 175 -8.16 -6.62 6.22
CA LEU A 175 -9.36 -7.11 6.90
C LEU A 175 -9.66 -8.53 6.42
N ALA A 176 -9.66 -9.46 7.37
CA ALA A 176 -10.09 -10.82 7.12
C ALA A 176 -11.60 -10.85 6.84
N SER A 177 -12.00 -11.70 5.90
CA SER A 177 -13.42 -11.91 5.60
C SER A 177 -14.06 -12.73 6.72
N ALA A 178 -15.02 -12.17 7.43
CA ALA A 178 -15.92 -12.97 8.24
C ALA A 178 -16.84 -13.77 7.29
N GLU A 179 -16.87 -15.10 7.41
CA GLU A 179 -17.86 -15.88 6.67
C GLU A 179 -19.26 -15.52 7.19
N PRO A 180 -20.20 -15.15 6.29
CA PRO A 180 -21.53 -14.72 6.69
C PRO A 180 -22.32 -15.84 7.37
N ASN A 181 -21.95 -17.10 7.24
CA ASN A 181 -22.68 -18.25 7.79
C ASN A 181 -21.93 -18.98 8.91
N GLY A 182 -20.77 -18.47 9.33
CA GLY A 182 -20.04 -19.06 10.45
C GLY A 182 -20.81 -18.89 11.77
N PRO A 183 -20.72 -19.85 12.71
CA PRO A 183 -21.36 -19.79 14.03
C PRO A 183 -20.89 -18.63 14.94
N GLY A 184 -20.04 -17.73 14.43
CA GLY A 184 -19.61 -16.47 15.07
C GLY A 184 -20.25 -15.21 14.45
N ARG A 185 -21.49 -15.30 13.97
CA ARG A 185 -22.26 -14.27 13.22
C ARG A 185 -22.43 -12.89 13.89
N GLY A 186 -21.84 -12.64 15.06
CA GLY A 186 -22.26 -11.55 15.93
C GLY A 186 -21.22 -10.51 16.29
N ASN A 187 -19.95 -10.66 15.88
CA ASN A 187 -18.92 -9.82 16.49
C ASN A 187 -18.21 -8.86 15.50
N PRO A 188 -18.68 -7.60 15.38
CA PRO A 188 -18.03 -6.48 14.67
C PRO A 188 -16.60 -6.12 15.13
N TRP A 189 -16.01 -6.82 16.11
CA TRP A 189 -14.93 -6.35 16.97
C TRP A 189 -13.52 -6.36 16.33
N SER A 190 -13.37 -6.77 15.04
CA SER A 190 -12.07 -6.57 14.34
C SER A 190 -11.76 -5.12 14.04
N SER A 191 -12.77 -4.28 13.94
CA SER A 191 -12.55 -2.86 13.75
C SER A 191 -12.03 -2.20 15.02
N ASP A 192 -12.29 -2.74 16.21
CA ASP A 192 -11.92 -2.08 17.46
C ASP A 192 -10.41 -1.93 17.61
N PHE A 193 -9.64 -2.98 17.33
CA PHE A 193 -8.19 -2.90 17.46
C PHE A 193 -7.58 -1.90 16.47
N LEU A 194 -7.94 -1.99 15.19
CA LEU A 194 -7.42 -1.05 14.19
C LEU A 194 -7.93 0.37 14.46
N SER A 195 -9.17 0.54 14.93
CA SER A 195 -9.70 1.85 15.33
C SER A 195 -8.92 2.44 16.50
N GLN A 196 -8.59 1.64 17.52
CA GLN A 196 -7.75 2.04 18.63
C GLN A 196 -6.33 2.41 18.16
N VAL A 197 -5.71 1.61 17.27
CA VAL A 197 -4.42 1.96 16.68
C VAL A 197 -4.51 3.32 15.97
N ILE A 198 -5.51 3.51 15.12
CA ILE A 198 -5.70 4.74 14.34
C ILE A 198 -5.90 5.95 15.27
N GLN A 199 -6.80 5.83 16.26
CA GLN A 199 -7.09 6.88 17.24
C GLN A 199 -5.86 7.24 18.08
N ASN A 200 -4.98 6.28 18.35
CA ASN A 200 -3.74 6.49 19.11
C ASN A 200 -2.52 6.78 18.22
N SER A 201 -2.72 7.07 16.93
CA SER A 201 -1.64 7.37 15.97
C SER A 201 -1.79 8.78 15.38
N PRO A 202 -1.53 9.85 16.16
CA PRO A 202 -1.79 11.24 15.72
C PRO A 202 -0.95 11.67 14.52
N ASN A 203 0.18 11.00 14.26
CA ASN A 203 1.09 11.28 13.15
C ASN A 203 0.87 10.35 11.94
N LEU A 204 -0.25 9.64 11.88
CA LEU A 204 -0.59 8.76 10.76
C LEU A 204 -0.73 9.57 9.47
N ARG A 205 0.12 9.28 8.48
CA ARG A 205 0.16 9.96 7.17
C ARG A 205 -0.30 9.09 6.02
N TYR A 206 -0.17 7.77 6.16
CA TYR A 206 -0.52 6.81 5.11
C TYR A 206 -1.35 5.68 5.71
N LEU A 207 -2.57 5.48 5.21
CA LEU A 207 -3.47 4.42 5.65
C LEU A 207 -3.91 3.58 4.44
N THR A 208 -3.56 2.30 4.44
CA THR A 208 -4.17 1.30 3.55
C THR A 208 -5.15 0.47 4.35
N ILE A 209 -6.41 0.43 3.91
CA ILE A 209 -7.40 -0.52 4.36
C ILE A 209 -7.79 -1.39 3.16
N SER A 210 -7.72 -2.70 3.33
CA SER A 210 -8.01 -3.63 2.25
C SER A 210 -8.69 -4.89 2.77
N GLY A 211 -9.41 -5.63 1.93
CA GLY A 211 -10.04 -6.89 2.35
C GLY A 211 -11.01 -7.46 1.32
N ASN A 212 -11.48 -8.69 1.51
CA ASN A 212 -12.46 -9.28 0.59
C ASN A 212 -13.89 -8.83 0.89
N ARG A 213 -14.19 -8.56 2.17
CA ARG A 213 -15.50 -8.13 2.64
C ARG A 213 -15.36 -7.13 3.76
N VAL A 214 -16.32 -6.21 3.81
CA VAL A 214 -16.44 -5.27 4.92
C VAL A 214 -17.81 -5.46 5.54
N SER A 215 -17.86 -6.18 6.66
CA SER A 215 -18.95 -5.97 7.60
C SER A 215 -18.60 -4.74 8.45
N GLN A 216 -19.18 -3.58 8.10
CA GLN A 216 -19.43 -2.46 9.01
C GLN A 216 -18.24 -1.98 9.87
N PHE A 217 -17.07 -1.72 9.26
CA PHE A 217 -15.85 -1.35 9.99
C PHE A 217 -16.01 -0.15 10.93
N PHE A 218 -16.85 0.84 10.57
CA PHE A 218 -17.08 2.04 11.39
C PHE A 218 -18.54 2.19 11.83
N ARG A 219 -19.37 1.15 11.69
CA ARG A 219 -20.76 1.27 12.10
C ARG A 219 -20.83 1.09 13.60
N SER A 220 -21.37 2.09 14.29
CA SER A 220 -21.82 1.90 15.66
C SER A 220 -22.89 0.79 15.66
N PRO A 221 -22.82 -0.21 16.56
CA PRO A 221 -23.88 -1.21 16.71
C PRO A 221 -25.26 -0.58 16.96
N ASP A 222 -25.30 0.65 17.49
CA ASP A 222 -26.51 1.40 17.83
C ASP A 222 -26.85 2.47 16.77
N ALA A 223 -26.70 2.13 15.48
CA ALA A 223 -26.84 3.08 14.36
C ALA A 223 -28.20 3.81 14.26
N ASN A 224 -29.22 3.37 15.00
CA ASN A 224 -30.53 4.03 15.02
C ASN A 224 -30.66 5.12 16.10
N GLU A 225 -29.74 5.21 17.06
CA GLU A 225 -29.86 6.10 18.22
C GLU A 225 -28.66 7.03 18.44
N HIS A 226 -27.58 6.88 17.65
CA HIS A 226 -26.35 7.64 17.87
C HIS A 226 -25.96 8.52 16.68
N PRO A 227 -25.34 9.69 16.95
CA PRO A 227 -24.83 10.55 15.90
C PRO A 227 -23.80 9.80 15.04
N PRO A 228 -23.61 10.22 13.77
CA PRO A 228 -22.63 9.61 12.90
C PRO A 228 -21.24 9.64 13.55
N HIS A 229 -20.52 8.52 13.44
CA HIS A 229 -19.19 8.41 14.01
C HIS A 229 -18.21 9.28 13.22
N VAL A 230 -17.58 10.25 13.88
CA VAL A 230 -16.57 11.12 13.26
C VAL A 230 -15.19 10.47 13.40
N LEU A 231 -14.55 10.15 12.28
CA LEU A 231 -13.17 9.68 12.25
C LEU A 231 -12.26 10.84 11.83
N SER A 232 -11.56 11.40 12.82
CA SER A 232 -10.63 12.51 12.61
C SER A 232 -9.20 12.02 12.40
N LEU A 233 -8.63 12.32 11.23
CA LEU A 233 -7.28 11.92 10.81
C LEU A 233 -6.50 13.14 10.31
N PRO A 234 -6.12 14.06 11.21
CA PRO A 234 -5.59 15.37 10.83
C PRO A 234 -4.29 15.29 10.04
N SER A 235 -3.45 14.27 10.28
CA SER A 235 -2.15 14.12 9.62
C SER A 235 -2.19 13.28 8.32
N LEU A 236 -3.34 12.69 7.99
CA LEU A 236 -3.45 11.74 6.88
C LEU A 236 -3.30 12.44 5.54
N ARG A 237 -2.37 11.97 4.71
CA ARG A 237 -2.11 12.48 3.35
C ARG A 237 -2.51 11.49 2.28
N THR A 238 -2.29 10.20 2.52
CA THR A 238 -2.61 9.14 1.57
C THR A 238 -3.56 8.14 2.19
N LEU A 239 -4.71 7.96 1.56
CA LEU A 239 -5.67 6.91 1.89
C LEU A 239 -5.74 5.91 0.74
N ARG A 240 -5.69 4.62 1.05
CA ARG A 240 -5.92 3.54 0.10
C ARG A 240 -7.03 2.64 0.60
N VAL A 241 -8.01 2.39 -0.26
CA VAL A 241 -9.18 1.55 0.01
C VAL A 241 -9.24 0.50 -1.10
N ASP A 242 -8.98 -0.78 -0.79
CA ASP A 242 -8.91 -1.88 -1.76
C ASP A 242 -9.79 -3.05 -1.30
N PHE A 243 -11.01 -3.12 -1.83
CA PHE A 243 -12.04 -4.07 -1.40
C PHE A 243 -12.78 -4.66 -2.57
N ASP A 244 -13.17 -5.93 -2.43
CA ASP A 244 -14.00 -6.60 -3.44
C ASP A 244 -15.51 -6.55 -3.12
N SER A 245 -15.91 -6.09 -1.93
CA SER A 245 -17.34 -5.97 -1.56
C SER A 245 -17.94 -4.62 -1.96
N ARG A 246 -19.24 -4.63 -2.28
CA ARG A 246 -20.09 -3.45 -2.50
C ARG A 246 -20.70 -2.89 -1.21
N ASP A 247 -20.48 -3.57 -0.08
CA ASP A 247 -20.99 -3.12 1.21
C ASP A 247 -20.44 -1.71 1.51
N PRO A 248 -21.29 -0.75 1.93
CA PRO A 248 -20.84 0.61 2.17
C PRO A 248 -19.96 0.64 3.43
N LEU A 249 -18.65 0.53 3.24
CA LEU A 249 -17.61 0.53 4.28
C LEU A 249 -17.72 1.73 5.22
N PHE A 250 -18.18 2.87 4.69
CA PHE A 250 -18.24 4.16 5.37
C PHE A 250 -19.67 4.61 5.69
N ALA A 251 -20.65 3.71 5.64
CA ALA A 251 -22.02 4.06 6.02
C ALA A 251 -22.08 4.53 7.47
N GLY A 252 -22.48 5.79 7.68
CA GLY A 252 -22.61 6.40 9.00
C GLY A 252 -21.31 6.96 9.58
N THR A 253 -20.24 7.04 8.79
CA THR A 253 -18.95 7.60 9.21
C THR A 253 -18.69 8.92 8.51
N VAL A 254 -18.35 9.94 9.28
CA VAL A 254 -17.90 11.23 8.77
C VAL A 254 -16.38 11.26 8.85
N PHE A 255 -15.73 11.52 7.71
CA PHE A 255 -14.27 11.60 7.64
C PHE A 255 -13.80 13.04 7.77
N GLU A 256 -12.95 13.31 8.74
CA GLU A 256 -12.25 14.58 8.89
C GLU A 256 -10.78 14.39 8.58
N CYS A 257 -10.42 14.50 7.30
CA CYS A 257 -9.06 14.29 6.80
C CYS A 257 -8.55 15.56 6.11
N PRO A 258 -8.34 16.69 6.81
CA PRO A 258 -8.09 18.01 6.20
C PRO A 258 -6.81 18.07 5.34
N ASN A 259 -5.87 17.14 5.53
CA ASN A 259 -4.61 17.08 4.80
C ASN A 259 -4.55 15.96 3.74
N LEU A 260 -5.66 15.26 3.50
CA LEU A 260 -5.75 14.19 2.49
C LEU A 260 -5.60 14.76 1.09
N ASP A 261 -4.48 14.49 0.42
CA ASP A 261 -4.18 14.97 -0.93
C ASP A 261 -4.10 13.84 -1.96
N CYS A 262 -3.97 12.58 -1.50
CA CYS A 262 -3.86 11.39 -2.35
C CYS A 262 -4.87 10.31 -1.94
N PHE A 263 -5.68 9.84 -2.90
CA PHE A 263 -6.65 8.76 -2.67
C PHE A 263 -6.49 7.63 -3.69
N ILE A 264 -6.30 6.41 -3.20
CA ILE A 264 -6.12 5.20 -4.01
C ILE A 264 -7.36 4.32 -3.87
N ILE A 265 -8.08 4.14 -4.96
CA ILE A 265 -9.36 3.45 -5.07
C ILE A 265 -9.14 2.10 -5.75
N GLY A 266 -9.14 1.04 -4.95
CA GLY A 266 -9.19 -0.37 -5.38
C GLY A 266 -10.52 -1.03 -4.98
N ALA A 267 -11.58 -0.27 -4.75
CA ALA A 267 -12.91 -0.74 -4.34
C ALA A 267 -14.00 -0.19 -5.27
N PRO A 268 -15.23 -0.75 -5.24
CA PRO A 268 -16.36 -0.16 -5.95
C PRO A 268 -16.57 1.30 -5.59
N ILE A 269 -16.95 2.13 -6.58
CA ILE A 269 -17.09 3.58 -6.39
C ILE A 269 -18.15 3.92 -5.34
N SER A 270 -19.21 3.12 -5.24
CA SER A 270 -20.27 3.26 -4.24
C SER A 270 -19.73 3.17 -2.80
N VAL A 271 -18.70 2.36 -2.59
CA VAL A 271 -18.02 2.22 -1.29
C VAL A 271 -17.21 3.48 -0.97
N CYS A 272 -16.59 4.09 -1.97
CA CYS A 272 -15.72 5.25 -1.80
C CYS A 272 -16.44 6.60 -1.93
N GLN A 273 -17.69 6.61 -2.40
CA GLN A 273 -18.45 7.82 -2.69
C GLN A 273 -18.58 8.77 -1.48
N PRO A 274 -18.83 8.30 -0.23
CA PRO A 274 -18.86 9.20 0.93
C PRO A 274 -17.55 9.96 1.13
N LEU A 275 -16.40 9.29 0.95
CA LEU A 275 -15.08 9.93 1.04
C LEU A 275 -14.84 10.92 -0.09
N LEU A 276 -15.24 10.58 -1.32
CA LEU A 276 -15.12 11.50 -2.46
C LEU A 276 -16.00 12.73 -2.25
N TYR A 277 -17.21 12.56 -1.71
CA TYR A 277 -18.09 13.68 -1.39
C TYR A 277 -17.48 14.60 -0.32
N THR A 278 -16.91 14.04 0.74
CA THR A 278 -16.37 14.82 1.87
C THR A 278 -14.98 15.41 1.59
N CYS A 279 -14.09 14.66 0.94
CA CYS A 279 -12.69 15.03 0.75
C CYS A 279 -12.31 15.32 -0.71
N GLY A 280 -13.18 15.09 -1.68
CA GLY A 280 -12.84 15.18 -3.11
C GLY A 280 -12.27 16.55 -3.52
N ALA A 281 -12.83 17.62 -2.97
CA ALA A 281 -12.38 18.99 -3.26
C ALA A 281 -10.91 19.26 -2.91
N GLN A 282 -10.30 18.55 -1.97
CA GLN A 282 -8.88 18.74 -1.59
C GLN A 282 -7.92 17.74 -2.26
N LEU A 283 -8.45 16.69 -2.90
CA LEU A 283 -7.64 15.68 -3.56
C LEU A 283 -6.88 16.27 -4.75
N LYS A 284 -5.58 15.97 -4.79
CA LYS A 284 -4.67 16.32 -5.89
C LYS A 284 -4.26 15.11 -6.69
N VAL A 285 -4.21 13.94 -6.07
CA VAL A 285 -3.84 12.68 -6.70
C VAL A 285 -4.94 11.66 -6.46
N VAL A 286 -5.43 11.05 -7.54
CA VAL A 286 -6.31 9.90 -7.45
C VAL A 286 -5.74 8.76 -8.28
N GLU A 287 -5.65 7.57 -7.68
CA GLU A 287 -5.32 6.33 -8.38
C GLU A 287 -6.53 5.40 -8.35
N ILE A 288 -6.95 4.93 -9.52
CA ILE A 288 -7.88 3.82 -9.66
C ILE A 288 -7.05 2.55 -9.87
N SER A 289 -6.88 1.78 -8.81
CA SER A 289 -6.06 0.55 -8.79
C SER A 289 -6.79 -0.63 -9.44
N ARG A 290 -6.01 -1.66 -9.81
CA ARG A 290 -6.51 -2.97 -10.27
C ARG A 290 -7.44 -3.61 -9.23
N ARG A 291 -8.65 -4.03 -9.63
CA ARG A 291 -9.55 -4.85 -8.80
C ARG A 291 -9.09 -6.31 -8.77
N ARG A 292 -9.28 -7.02 -7.66
CA ARG A 292 -8.68 -8.36 -7.47
C ARG A 292 -9.55 -9.50 -7.99
N TYR A 293 -10.87 -9.41 -7.90
CA TYR A 293 -11.73 -10.60 -8.13
C TYR A 293 -12.92 -10.42 -9.08
N SER A 294 -12.98 -9.36 -9.88
CA SER A 294 -14.12 -9.18 -10.79
C SER A 294 -13.84 -9.65 -12.22
N LEU A 295 -13.97 -10.96 -12.48
CA LEU A 295 -14.30 -11.42 -13.84
C LEU A 295 -15.81 -11.31 -14.12
N PHE A 296 -16.62 -11.12 -13.08
CA PHE A 296 -18.09 -11.23 -13.15
C PHE A 296 -18.84 -9.93 -12.96
N GLU A 297 -18.17 -8.86 -12.50
CA GLU A 297 -18.76 -7.53 -12.35
C GLU A 297 -18.01 -6.56 -13.25
N LEU A 298 -18.40 -6.53 -14.52
CA LEU A 298 -18.06 -5.49 -15.50
C LEU A 298 -18.70 -4.15 -15.09
N GLU A 299 -18.51 -3.72 -13.85
CA GLU A 299 -18.70 -2.30 -13.53
C GLU A 299 -17.62 -1.56 -14.31
N ASP A 300 -18.09 -0.90 -15.36
CA ASP A 300 -17.30 -0.18 -16.33
C ASP A 300 -16.34 0.79 -15.59
N THR A 301 -15.04 0.76 -15.90
CA THR A 301 -14.06 1.73 -15.38
C THR A 301 -14.56 3.18 -15.54
N ARG A 302 -15.42 3.45 -16.53
CA ARG A 302 -16.18 4.71 -16.67
C ARG A 302 -16.97 5.10 -15.44
N MET A 303 -17.66 4.15 -14.81
CA MET A 303 -18.43 4.38 -13.60
C MET A 303 -17.54 4.85 -12.44
N MET A 304 -16.23 4.64 -12.52
CA MET A 304 -15.28 5.14 -11.52
C MET A 304 -14.70 6.50 -11.92
N VAL A 305 -14.29 6.66 -13.18
CA VAL A 305 -13.59 7.89 -13.63
C VAL A 305 -14.50 9.11 -13.54
N LYS A 306 -15.74 9.03 -14.05
CA LYS A 306 -16.64 10.19 -14.05
C LYS A 306 -16.93 10.70 -12.63
N PRO A 307 -17.36 9.87 -11.66
CA PRO A 307 -17.56 10.36 -10.30
C PRO A 307 -16.29 10.92 -9.66
N VAL A 308 -15.12 10.31 -9.90
CA VAL A 308 -13.85 10.85 -9.39
C VAL A 308 -13.63 12.27 -9.91
N LEU A 309 -13.80 12.49 -11.21
CA LEU A 309 -13.70 13.81 -11.81
C LEU A 309 -14.76 14.75 -11.23
N ASP A 310 -16.03 14.36 -11.22
CA ASP A 310 -17.12 15.20 -10.69
C ASP A 310 -16.88 15.65 -9.22
N TYR A 311 -16.31 14.79 -8.38
CA TYR A 311 -16.03 15.10 -6.97
C TYR A 311 -14.65 15.77 -6.72
N CYS A 312 -13.70 15.69 -7.65
CA CYS A 312 -12.31 16.15 -7.46
C CYS A 312 -11.93 17.30 -8.41
N PRO A 313 -12.49 18.52 -8.23
CA PRO A 313 -12.20 19.67 -9.10
C PRO A 313 -10.73 20.13 -9.06
N ASN A 314 -9.99 19.79 -8.00
CA ASN A 314 -8.59 20.21 -7.80
C ASN A 314 -7.56 19.13 -8.19
N LEU A 315 -7.99 18.08 -8.88
CA LEU A 315 -7.14 16.97 -9.29
C LEU A 315 -5.97 17.46 -10.17
N GLU A 316 -4.75 17.07 -9.81
CA GLU A 316 -3.51 17.37 -10.54
C GLU A 316 -2.95 16.13 -11.25
N GLU A 317 -3.10 14.95 -10.65
CA GLU A 317 -2.64 13.67 -11.21
C GLU A 317 -3.75 12.60 -11.11
N LEU A 318 -4.00 11.91 -12.22
CA LEU A 318 -4.92 10.78 -12.29
C LEU A 318 -4.18 9.53 -12.77
N TYR A 319 -4.22 8.46 -11.99
CA TYR A 319 -3.63 7.18 -12.33
C TYR A 319 -4.71 6.14 -12.56
N LEU A 320 -4.68 5.47 -13.71
CA LEU A 320 -5.70 4.50 -14.12
C LEU A 320 -5.05 3.14 -14.37
N TYR A 321 -5.54 2.12 -13.69
CA TYR A 321 -5.29 0.73 -14.04
C TYR A 321 -6.41 0.23 -14.96
N ILE A 322 -6.05 -0.26 -16.16
CA ILE A 322 -6.95 -0.70 -17.21
C ILE A 322 -6.87 -2.22 -17.32
N ASP A 323 -7.87 -2.93 -16.80
CA ASP A 323 -7.88 -4.40 -16.71
C ASP A 323 -8.90 -5.08 -17.63
N THR A 324 -9.83 -4.33 -18.23
CA THR A 324 -10.92 -4.89 -19.04
C THR A 324 -10.97 -4.25 -20.44
N PRO A 325 -11.21 -5.04 -21.51
CA PRO A 325 -11.51 -4.51 -22.83
C PRO A 325 -12.92 -3.89 -22.78
N LEU A 326 -12.97 -2.57 -22.66
CA LEU A 326 -14.20 -1.81 -22.46
C LEU A 326 -15.18 -2.01 -23.63
N LEU A 327 -16.48 -2.18 -23.32
CA LEU A 327 -17.58 -2.01 -24.28
C LEU A 327 -17.82 -0.51 -24.57
N PRO A 328 -18.52 -0.10 -25.64
CA PRO A 328 -18.24 1.14 -26.37
C PRO A 328 -19.28 2.28 -26.20
N THR A 329 -19.32 2.96 -25.06
CA THR A 329 -20.04 4.25 -24.92
C THR A 329 -19.10 5.40 -24.50
N PRO A 330 -18.82 6.38 -25.36
CA PRO A 330 -17.98 7.53 -25.02
C PRO A 330 -18.39 8.18 -23.68
N VAL A 331 -17.41 8.50 -22.82
CA VAL A 331 -17.68 9.32 -21.63
C VAL A 331 -17.71 10.77 -22.07
N HIS A 332 -18.88 11.38 -22.03
CA HIS A 332 -18.99 12.83 -22.10
C HIS A 332 -18.55 13.42 -20.75
N LEU A 333 -17.40 14.10 -20.77
CA LEU A 333 -16.92 14.87 -19.63
C LEU A 333 -17.49 16.29 -19.74
N ASP A 334 -18.59 16.53 -19.03
CA ASP A 334 -19.25 17.84 -19.00
C ASP A 334 -18.47 18.88 -18.17
N ILE A 335 -17.47 18.43 -17.40
CA ILE A 335 -16.71 19.24 -16.46
C ILE A 335 -15.25 19.31 -16.91
N ALA A 336 -14.74 20.54 -17.04
CA ALA A 336 -13.32 20.78 -17.30
C ALA A 336 -12.50 20.65 -16.00
N HIS A 337 -11.35 20.00 -16.06
CA HIS A 337 -10.37 19.92 -14.97
C HIS A 337 -9.13 20.76 -15.31
N PRO A 338 -9.13 22.08 -14.99
CA PRO A 338 -8.06 22.99 -15.38
C PRO A 338 -6.75 22.78 -14.61
N LYS A 339 -6.72 21.89 -13.62
CA LYS A 339 -5.52 21.60 -12.83
C LYS A 339 -4.90 20.23 -13.14
N LEU A 340 -5.58 19.38 -13.91
CA LEU A 340 -5.09 18.05 -14.23
C LEU A 340 -3.89 18.15 -15.19
N LYS A 341 -2.69 17.83 -14.69
CA LYS A 341 -1.43 17.97 -15.41
C LYS A 341 -0.90 16.65 -15.93
N TYR A 342 -1.27 15.55 -15.27
CA TYR A 342 -0.69 14.24 -15.51
C TYR A 342 -1.75 13.14 -15.49
N VAL A 343 -1.74 12.28 -16.52
CA VAL A 343 -2.53 11.05 -16.55
C VAL A 343 -1.58 9.87 -16.67
N GLY A 344 -1.52 9.02 -15.63
CA GLY A 344 -0.75 7.78 -15.63
C GLY A 344 -1.62 6.59 -16.01
N LEU A 345 -1.18 5.79 -16.95
CA LEU A 345 -1.88 4.62 -17.45
C LEU A 345 -1.07 3.37 -17.19
N ARG A 346 -1.71 2.37 -16.59
CA ARG A 346 -1.18 1.01 -16.49
C ARG A 346 -2.25 0.08 -17.01
N ALA A 347 -1.87 -0.92 -17.80
CA ALA A 347 -2.84 -1.87 -18.35
C ALA A 347 -2.42 -3.31 -18.10
N ALA A 348 -3.40 -4.18 -17.91
CA ALA A 348 -3.19 -5.64 -17.78
C ALA A 348 -2.68 -6.28 -19.08
N GLY A 349 -2.73 -5.56 -20.20
CA GLY A 349 -2.17 -5.98 -21.48
C GLY A 349 -2.26 -4.89 -22.54
N ALA A 350 -1.47 -5.02 -23.60
CA ALA A 350 -1.38 -4.02 -24.65
C ALA A 350 -2.67 -3.88 -25.48
N THR A 351 -3.36 -4.98 -25.77
CA THR A 351 -4.65 -4.92 -26.50
C THR A 351 -5.69 -4.11 -25.72
N ILE A 352 -5.72 -4.29 -24.39
CA ILE A 352 -6.61 -3.56 -23.49
C ILE A 352 -6.23 -2.07 -23.47
N PHE A 353 -4.94 -1.77 -23.38
CA PHE A 353 -4.44 -0.40 -23.45
C PHE A 353 -4.88 0.31 -24.74
N TRP A 354 -4.65 -0.30 -25.90
CA TRP A 354 -4.98 0.34 -27.17
C TRP A 354 -6.49 0.47 -27.38
N GLY A 355 -7.27 -0.53 -26.95
CA GLY A 355 -8.73 -0.40 -26.91
C GLY A 355 -9.18 0.79 -26.06
N PHE A 356 -8.53 1.04 -24.93
CA PHE A 356 -8.80 2.23 -24.11
C PHE A 356 -8.43 3.53 -24.84
N VAL A 357 -7.22 3.63 -25.39
CA VAL A 357 -6.77 4.84 -26.10
C VAL A 357 -7.72 5.18 -27.26
N ASP A 358 -8.11 4.16 -28.04
CA ASP A 358 -9.01 4.32 -29.19
C ASP A 358 -10.42 4.75 -28.77
N LEU A 359 -10.90 4.28 -27.61
CA LEU A 359 -12.24 4.59 -27.11
C LEU A 359 -12.35 5.94 -26.39
N TYR A 360 -11.25 6.49 -25.86
CA TYR A 360 -11.26 7.73 -25.08
C TYR A 360 -10.24 8.77 -25.58
N PRO A 361 -10.29 9.18 -26.84
CA PRO A 361 -9.47 10.29 -27.31
C PRO A 361 -9.77 11.57 -26.52
N GLU A 362 -11.01 11.74 -26.04
CA GLU A 362 -11.43 12.89 -25.22
C GLU A 362 -10.69 13.00 -23.89
N LEU A 363 -10.20 11.89 -23.32
CA LEU A 363 -9.37 11.94 -22.11
C LEU A 363 -8.02 12.62 -22.34
N PHE A 364 -7.65 12.82 -23.60
CA PHE A 364 -6.37 13.39 -24.00
C PHE A 364 -6.55 14.72 -24.75
N ARG A 365 -7.79 15.07 -25.13
CA ARG A 365 -8.10 16.33 -25.81
C ARG A 365 -8.16 17.48 -24.80
N GLY A 366 -7.47 18.57 -25.15
CA GLY A 366 -7.25 19.71 -24.25
C GLY A 366 -8.51 20.47 -23.80
N SER A 367 -9.70 20.24 -24.38
CA SER A 367 -10.91 20.96 -23.97
C SER A 367 -11.37 20.58 -22.56
N SER A 368 -11.32 19.29 -22.21
CA SER A 368 -11.67 18.83 -20.86
C SER A 368 -10.50 19.01 -19.89
N PHE A 369 -9.26 18.93 -20.38
CA PHE A 369 -8.04 19.02 -19.57
C PHE A 369 -7.03 20.03 -20.12
N PRO A 370 -7.33 21.34 -20.05
CA PRO A 370 -6.50 22.36 -20.69
C PRO A 370 -5.09 22.50 -20.09
N ALA A 371 -4.86 21.94 -18.89
CA ALA A 371 -3.55 21.92 -18.25
C ALA A 371 -2.81 20.58 -18.38
N LEU A 372 -3.35 19.62 -19.13
CA LEU A 372 -2.70 18.32 -19.31
C LEU A 372 -1.38 18.51 -20.06
N LYS A 373 -0.28 18.06 -19.46
CA LYS A 373 1.08 18.19 -20.02
C LYS A 373 1.70 16.85 -20.35
N CYS A 374 1.25 15.79 -19.70
CA CYS A 374 1.94 14.52 -19.70
C CYS A 374 0.99 13.35 -19.58
N VAL A 375 1.18 12.35 -20.43
CA VAL A 375 0.59 11.03 -20.31
C VAL A 375 1.71 10.04 -19.99
N GLY A 376 1.64 9.43 -18.82
CA GLY A 376 2.55 8.39 -18.39
C GLY A 376 2.04 7.01 -18.74
N ILE A 377 2.91 6.12 -19.18
CA ILE A 377 2.60 4.71 -19.42
C ILE A 377 3.52 3.86 -18.55
N ASP A 378 2.96 2.92 -17.80
CA ASP A 378 3.70 1.86 -17.11
C ASP A 378 3.70 0.56 -17.94
N PRO A 379 4.79 0.25 -18.67
CA PRO A 379 4.88 -0.93 -19.51
C PRO A 379 5.28 -2.18 -18.72
N THR A 380 5.36 -2.14 -17.38
CA THR A 380 5.86 -3.28 -16.58
C THR A 380 5.07 -4.56 -16.85
N GLU A 381 3.76 -4.45 -17.13
CA GLU A 381 2.90 -5.60 -17.44
C GLU A 381 2.76 -5.86 -18.94
N TRP A 382 3.47 -5.09 -19.77
CA TRP A 382 3.49 -5.23 -21.21
C TRP A 382 4.58 -6.19 -21.68
N ALA A 383 5.28 -6.89 -20.78
CA ALA A 383 6.33 -7.84 -21.13
C ALA A 383 5.87 -8.99 -22.06
N THR A 384 4.55 -9.18 -22.21
CA THR A 384 3.92 -10.11 -23.17
C THR A 384 3.56 -9.46 -24.51
N LEU A 385 4.01 -8.22 -24.77
CA LEU A 385 3.73 -7.47 -25.99
C LEU A 385 4.05 -8.30 -27.23
N ASN A 386 3.00 -8.58 -27.99
CA ASN A 386 3.12 -8.84 -29.40
C ASN A 386 3.72 -7.57 -30.03
N THR A 387 4.85 -7.71 -30.74
CA THR A 387 5.56 -6.65 -31.47
C THR A 387 4.69 -5.68 -32.28
N PRO A 388 3.55 -6.07 -32.92
CA PRO A 388 2.77 -5.11 -33.74
C PRO A 388 2.19 -3.94 -32.95
N LEU A 389 1.88 -4.07 -31.66
CA LEU A 389 1.23 -3.01 -30.89
C LEU A 389 2.21 -1.92 -30.42
N ILE A 390 3.51 -2.21 -30.37
CA ILE A 390 4.55 -1.21 -30.12
C ILE A 390 4.61 -0.21 -31.29
N GLY A 391 4.34 -0.68 -32.52
CA GLY A 391 4.32 0.15 -33.73
C GLY A 391 3.28 1.26 -33.72
N ARG A 392 2.31 1.24 -32.81
CA ARG A 392 1.29 2.29 -32.65
C ARG A 392 1.74 3.44 -31.74
N LEU A 393 2.80 3.28 -30.94
CA LEU A 393 3.28 4.32 -30.02
C LEU A 393 3.69 5.63 -30.71
N PRO A 394 4.38 5.62 -31.87
CA PRO A 394 4.72 6.87 -32.57
C PRO A 394 3.49 7.69 -32.96
N GLY A 395 2.41 7.02 -33.40
CA GLY A 395 1.16 7.70 -33.72
C GLY A 395 0.52 8.35 -32.50
N LEU A 396 0.49 7.65 -31.36
CA LEU A 396 0.01 8.23 -30.10
C LEU A 396 0.89 9.40 -29.62
N GLU A 397 2.21 9.30 -29.76
CA GLU A 397 3.12 10.39 -29.40
C GLU A 397 2.88 11.62 -30.29
N GLU A 398 2.65 11.43 -31.58
CA GLU A 398 2.30 12.51 -32.52
C GLU A 398 0.94 13.13 -32.17
N ASP A 399 -0.08 12.32 -31.91
CA ASP A 399 -1.42 12.79 -31.50
C ASP A 399 -1.34 13.60 -30.20
N LEU A 400 -0.65 13.08 -29.18
CA LEU A 400 -0.44 13.78 -27.92
C LEU A 400 0.33 15.08 -28.12
N HIS A 401 1.35 15.09 -28.98
CA HIS A 401 2.11 16.30 -29.28
C HIS A 401 1.25 17.35 -29.97
N GLN A 402 0.38 16.96 -30.91
CA GLN A 402 -0.60 17.86 -31.53
C GLN A 402 -1.56 18.46 -30.48
N TRP A 403 -1.84 17.74 -29.40
CA TRP A 403 -2.64 18.21 -28.27
C TRP A 403 -1.82 18.95 -27.19
N GLY A 404 -0.53 19.20 -27.41
CA GLY A 404 0.35 19.88 -26.44
C GLY A 404 0.77 19.02 -25.25
N CYS A 405 0.59 17.70 -25.34
CA CYS A 405 0.95 16.73 -24.33
C CYS A 405 2.24 15.97 -24.69
N THR A 406 2.96 15.48 -23.68
CA THR A 406 4.13 14.62 -23.86
C THR A 406 3.85 13.19 -23.39
N LEU A 407 4.40 12.21 -24.10
CA LEU A 407 4.35 10.81 -23.68
C LEU A 407 5.57 10.49 -22.80
N LYS A 408 5.36 9.85 -21.65
CA LYS A 408 6.44 9.36 -20.77
C LYS A 408 6.26 7.88 -20.45
N PHE A 409 7.36 7.16 -20.35
CA PHE A 409 7.36 5.81 -19.81
C PHE A 409 7.81 5.84 -18.36
N THR A 410 6.92 5.45 -17.46
CA THR A 410 7.15 5.43 -16.02
C THR A 410 7.16 4.00 -15.52
N THR A 411 8.23 3.58 -14.84
CA THR A 411 8.17 2.31 -14.11
C THR A 411 7.71 2.57 -12.67
N SER A 412 7.03 1.59 -12.06
CA SER A 412 6.74 1.59 -10.61
C SER A 412 7.98 1.72 -9.71
N SER A 413 9.20 1.63 -10.27
CA SER A 413 10.47 1.89 -9.58
C SER A 413 10.93 3.35 -9.67
N GLY A 414 10.17 4.24 -10.32
CA GLY A 414 10.50 5.66 -10.47
C GLY A 414 11.56 5.95 -11.54
N PHE A 415 11.91 4.98 -12.39
CA PHE A 415 12.77 5.24 -13.53
C PHE A 415 11.95 5.85 -14.65
N LEU A 416 12.37 7.03 -15.09
CA LEU A 416 11.85 7.71 -16.26
C LEU A 416 12.69 7.30 -17.46
N TRP A 417 12.06 6.68 -18.45
CA TRP A 417 12.65 6.54 -19.78
C TRP A 417 12.11 7.69 -20.63
N THR A 418 13.00 8.53 -21.14
CA THR A 418 12.66 9.51 -22.18
C THR A 418 12.69 8.81 -23.54
N SER A 419 11.80 9.19 -24.46
CA SER A 419 11.65 8.56 -25.79
C SER A 419 12.95 8.53 -26.61
N GLN A 420 13.92 9.40 -26.30
CA GLN A 420 15.25 9.43 -26.90
C GLN A 420 16.10 8.17 -26.67
N LEU A 421 15.74 7.32 -25.70
CA LEU A 421 16.45 6.06 -25.41
C LEU A 421 15.79 4.83 -26.03
N TYR A 422 14.80 4.96 -26.93
CA TYR A 422 14.39 3.85 -27.80
C TYR A 422 15.42 3.70 -28.93
N PRO A 423 16.36 2.74 -28.87
CA PRO A 423 17.19 2.45 -30.03
C PRO A 423 16.27 1.77 -31.06
N LYS A 424 16.54 1.97 -32.35
CA LYS A 424 15.86 1.29 -33.48
C LYS A 424 16.02 -0.25 -33.51
N GLY A 425 16.16 -0.90 -32.37
CA GLY A 425 16.27 -2.33 -32.22
C GLY A 425 16.32 -2.71 -30.75
N LEU A 426 15.17 -2.99 -30.15
CA LEU A 426 15.08 -3.60 -28.82
C LEU A 426 14.89 -5.11 -29.01
N ARG A 427 16.00 -5.85 -29.02
CA ARG A 427 15.99 -7.19 -28.41
C ARG A 427 15.80 -6.92 -26.93
N LEU A 428 14.61 -7.22 -26.40
CA LEU A 428 14.40 -7.33 -24.96
C LEU A 428 15.50 -8.26 -24.45
N ALA A 429 16.45 -7.72 -23.68
CA ALA A 429 17.41 -8.55 -22.97
C ALA A 429 16.58 -9.42 -22.01
N ARG A 430 16.32 -10.65 -22.43
CA ARG A 430 15.93 -11.72 -21.54
C ARG A 430 16.99 -11.73 -20.44
N GLN A 431 16.57 -11.55 -19.20
CA GLN A 431 17.41 -11.85 -18.05
C GLN A 431 17.52 -13.38 -18.01
N GLU A 432 18.33 -13.95 -18.90
CA GLU A 432 18.77 -15.34 -18.84
C GLU A 432 19.84 -15.43 -17.74
N GLU A 433 19.51 -16.19 -16.71
CA GLU A 433 20.41 -17.15 -16.06
C GLU A 433 21.79 -16.64 -15.61
N PHE A 434 21.89 -16.28 -14.32
CA PHE A 434 23.08 -16.67 -13.57
C PHE A 434 22.97 -18.17 -13.27
N VAL A 435 23.45 -18.98 -14.22
CA VAL A 435 23.84 -20.37 -14.00
C VAL A 435 25.18 -20.39 -13.25
N THR A 436 25.21 -21.26 -12.24
CA THR A 436 26.31 -21.78 -11.44
C THR A 436 27.72 -21.66 -12.04
N GLY A 437 28.63 -21.10 -11.23
CA GLY A 437 30.05 -21.45 -11.19
C GLY A 437 30.37 -22.04 -9.83
#